data_AF-A0A3A0CS52-F1
#
_entry.id   AF-A0A3A0CS52-F1
#
_cell.length_a   1.000
_cell.length_b   1.000
_cell.length_c   1.000
_cell.angle_alpha   90.00
_cell.angle_beta   90.00
_cell.angle_gamma   90.00
#
_symmetry.space_group_name_H-M   'P 1'
#
loop_
_entity.id
_entity.type
_entity.pdbx_description
1 polymer ?
#
loop_
_entity_poly.entity_id
_entity_poly.type
_entity_poly.pdbx_seq_one_letter_code
_entity_poly.pdbx_strand_id
1 'polypeptide(L)'
;MIIVSRFADRSDEEGSLMTNFFLSVISKCRSRGSHTLALTLFAAALLPAGCADMAATWVNMTGGDWIEPEYKLAKTPLLILIDDRNSMITEPKTVRELHQTLSENFLHFDVNKNVIPFQEYQRLQRDPNFYKMTIRQIGEQLGAEQVLYIGVERFTLHGEGDAPIYKGIFATRVKVLSTERKGEVRLWPDNESGKRVEVTTDPKPMDGDVTPGQVATELGIKMGQEIARFFYGRREFSE
;
A
#
# COMPACT_ATOMS: atom_id res chain seq x y z
N MET A 1 -42.58 4.83 -8.07
CA MET A 1 -42.50 5.65 -6.84
C MET A 1 -41.04 6.03 -6.67
N ILE A 2 -40.70 7.25 -7.08
CA ILE A 2 -39.32 7.75 -7.25
C ILE A 2 -39.05 8.71 -6.09
N ILE A 3 -38.05 8.43 -5.27
CA ILE A 3 -37.59 9.34 -4.22
C ILE A 3 -36.30 9.99 -4.69
N VAL A 4 -36.39 11.27 -5.04
CA VAL A 4 -35.28 12.15 -5.40
C VAL A 4 -34.88 12.91 -4.14
N SER A 5 -33.72 12.59 -3.57
CA SER A 5 -33.13 13.38 -2.48
C SER A 5 -32.14 14.40 -3.06
N ARG A 6 -32.58 15.66 -3.07
CA ARG A 6 -31.74 16.87 -3.17
C ARG A 6 -30.74 16.87 -2.01
N PHE A 7 -29.45 16.95 -2.30
CA PHE A 7 -28.45 17.34 -1.32
C PHE A 7 -28.02 18.77 -1.62
N ALA A 8 -28.13 19.60 -0.59
CA ALA A 8 -28.02 21.04 -0.65
C ALA A 8 -26.56 21.50 -0.68
N ASP A 9 -26.37 22.52 -1.50
CA ASP A 9 -25.23 23.41 -1.62
C ASP A 9 -25.02 24.18 -0.29
N ARG A 10 -23.78 24.23 0.20
CA ARG A 10 -23.38 25.10 1.31
C ARG A 10 -21.94 25.56 1.11
N SER A 11 -21.85 26.72 0.46
CA SER A 11 -20.78 27.70 0.52
C SER A 11 -20.57 28.21 1.95
N ASP A 12 -19.31 28.37 2.36
CA ASP A 12 -18.76 29.33 3.35
C ASP A 12 -17.22 29.15 3.28
N GLU A 13 -16.46 29.92 2.48
CA GLU A 13 -15.87 31.24 2.81
C GLU A 13 -15.45 31.42 4.28
N GLU A 14 -14.26 30.97 4.67
CA GLU A 14 -13.43 31.63 5.70
C GLU A 14 -11.93 31.31 5.49
N GLY A 15 -11.06 32.32 5.64
CA GLY A 15 -9.66 32.07 6.02
C GLY A 15 -8.53 32.49 5.07
N SER A 16 -8.67 33.60 4.36
CA SER A 16 -7.50 34.37 3.92
C SER A 16 -6.89 35.11 5.12
N LEU A 17 -5.56 35.28 5.12
CA LEU A 17 -4.74 36.06 6.07
C LEU A 17 -4.16 35.30 7.28
N MET A 18 -3.13 34.49 7.05
CA MET A 18 -2.06 34.29 8.04
C MET A 18 -0.68 34.46 7.39
N THR A 19 -0.25 35.72 7.37
CA THR A 19 1.02 36.15 7.96
C THR A 19 2.32 35.64 7.32
N ASN A 20 2.77 36.40 6.31
CA ASN A 20 4.18 36.67 6.05
C ASN A 20 4.86 37.24 7.31
N PHE A 21 5.63 36.44 8.04
CA PHE A 21 6.57 36.94 9.05
C PHE A 21 7.66 35.89 9.26
N PHE A 22 8.78 35.97 8.54
CA PHE A 22 10.10 35.59 9.04
C PHE A 22 11.17 36.22 8.15
N LEU A 23 11.29 37.54 8.28
CA LEU A 23 12.47 38.29 7.87
C LEU A 23 13.60 38.03 8.87
N SER A 24 14.73 37.54 8.35
CA SER A 24 16.03 38.19 8.47
C SER A 24 16.35 38.87 9.82
N VAL A 25 16.97 38.15 10.75
CA VAL A 25 18.00 38.70 11.65
C VAL A 25 18.89 37.56 12.16
N ILE A 26 20.10 37.36 11.60
CA ILE A 26 21.29 37.07 12.42
C ILE A 26 22.47 37.84 11.83
N SER A 27 22.65 39.03 12.38
CA SER A 27 23.83 39.86 12.24
C SER A 27 25.02 39.21 12.94
N LYS A 28 26.06 38.90 12.15
CA LYS A 28 27.45 39.29 12.34
C LYS A 28 27.83 39.76 13.76
N CYS A 29 28.42 38.87 14.57
CA CYS A 29 29.14 39.26 15.79
C CYS A 29 30.65 39.11 15.53
N ARG A 30 31.36 40.24 15.48
CA ARG A 30 32.81 40.34 15.30
C ARG A 30 33.41 40.87 16.60
N SER A 31 34.56 40.29 16.99
CA SER A 31 35.71 40.95 17.64
C SER A 31 35.78 41.10 19.18
N ARG A 32 36.85 40.46 19.70
CA ARG A 32 37.93 40.96 20.62
C ARG A 32 37.92 40.59 22.13
N GLY A 33 39.12 40.16 22.57
CA GLY A 33 39.62 40.03 23.96
C GLY A 33 39.54 38.58 24.46
N SER A 34 40.58 37.74 24.57
CA SER A 34 41.91 37.83 25.22
C SER A 34 41.86 38.11 26.73
N HIS A 35 42.45 37.17 27.49
CA HIS A 35 42.59 37.07 28.97
C HIS A 35 41.31 36.53 29.65
N THR A 36 41.27 35.43 30.42
CA THR A 36 42.18 34.92 31.47
C THR A 36 41.72 33.48 31.79
N LEU A 37 42.53 32.45 31.52
CA LEU A 37 43.23 31.61 32.52
C LEU A 37 42.49 31.35 33.86
N ALA A 38 42.34 30.05 34.15
CA ALA A 38 42.12 29.42 35.46
C ALA A 38 40.69 29.31 36.03
N LEU A 39 39.93 28.29 35.59
CA LEU A 39 39.14 27.43 36.50
C LEU A 39 38.72 26.09 35.85
N THR A 40 39.63 25.47 35.11
CA THR A 40 39.52 24.10 34.59
C THR A 40 40.11 23.14 35.61
N LEU A 41 39.31 22.43 36.45
CA LEU A 41 39.67 21.06 36.89
C LEU A 41 38.67 20.25 37.75
N PHE A 42 37.41 20.67 38.01
CA PHE A 42 36.59 19.92 38.99
C PHE A 42 35.11 19.64 38.63
N ALA A 43 34.77 19.62 37.34
CA ALA A 43 33.40 19.30 36.90
C ALA A 43 33.32 18.19 35.83
N ALA A 44 34.38 17.38 35.69
CA ALA A 44 34.49 16.36 34.64
C ALA A 44 34.31 14.91 35.12
N ALA A 45 33.98 14.67 36.40
CA ALA A 45 33.94 13.33 36.99
C ALA A 45 32.53 12.75 37.24
N LEU A 46 31.45 13.45 36.86
CA LEU A 46 30.07 13.03 37.16
C LEU A 46 29.26 12.53 35.95
N LEU A 47 29.85 12.39 34.76
CA LEU A 47 29.12 11.98 33.55
C LEU A 47 29.95 11.01 32.71
N PRO A 48 29.82 9.68 32.94
CA PRO A 48 29.61 8.84 31.76
C PRO A 48 28.70 7.61 31.92
N ALA A 49 28.09 7.34 33.09
CA ALA A 49 27.41 6.05 33.29
C ALA A 49 25.94 5.96 32.80
N GLY A 50 25.35 7.04 32.24
CA GLY A 50 23.90 7.10 31.99
C GLY A 50 23.43 7.12 30.53
N CYS A 51 24.31 7.34 29.55
CA CYS A 51 23.86 7.54 28.15
C CYS A 51 23.76 6.24 27.34
N ALA A 52 24.41 5.15 27.76
CA ALA A 52 24.37 3.88 27.02
C ALA A 52 23.00 3.19 27.17
N ASP A 53 22.42 3.21 28.37
CA ASP A 53 21.14 2.55 28.63
C ASP A 53 19.95 3.26 27.97
N MET A 54 20.03 4.59 27.80
CA MET A 54 19.01 5.37 27.09
C MET A 54 18.99 5.09 25.58
N ALA A 55 20.13 4.80 24.96
CA ALA A 55 20.17 4.43 23.55
C ALA A 55 19.53 3.05 23.31
N ALA A 56 19.81 2.08 24.19
CA ALA A 56 19.22 0.74 24.10
C ALA A 56 17.70 0.77 24.35
N THR A 57 17.22 1.59 25.29
CA THR A 57 15.78 1.81 25.46
C THR A 57 15.16 2.58 24.31
N TRP A 58 15.85 3.55 23.69
CA TRP A 58 15.32 4.27 22.52
C TRP A 58 15.20 3.37 21.28
N VAL A 59 16.15 2.48 21.03
CA VAL A 59 16.07 1.51 19.91
C VAL A 59 14.93 0.50 20.15
N ASN A 60 14.78 0.00 21.39
CA ASN A 60 13.65 -0.87 21.73
C ASN A 60 12.29 -0.14 21.74
N MET A 61 12.26 1.15 22.10
CA MET A 61 11.04 1.94 22.21
C MET A 61 10.61 2.55 20.87
N THR A 62 11.55 2.78 19.95
CA THR A 62 11.25 3.19 18.57
C THR A 62 11.03 2.01 17.63
N GLY A 63 11.34 0.78 18.08
CA GLY A 63 10.72 -0.49 17.70
C GLY A 63 10.52 -0.72 16.20
N GLY A 64 11.43 -1.49 15.60
CA GLY A 64 11.28 -2.04 14.25
C GLY A 64 12.22 -1.42 13.23
N ASP A 65 12.79 -2.26 12.38
CA ASP A 65 13.60 -1.84 11.25
C ASP A 65 12.72 -1.16 10.20
N TRP A 66 13.22 -0.06 9.62
CA TRP A 66 12.54 0.61 8.51
C TRP A 66 12.80 -0.14 7.22
N ILE A 67 11.73 -0.61 6.58
CA ILE A 67 11.75 -1.30 5.31
C ILE A 67 11.38 -0.31 4.21
N GLU A 68 12.30 -0.09 3.28
CA GLU A 68 12.03 0.73 2.09
C GLU A 68 11.08 0.01 1.12
N PRO A 69 10.22 0.75 0.38
CA PRO A 69 9.35 0.15 -0.63
C PRO A 69 10.17 -0.54 -1.72
N GLU A 70 9.73 -1.73 -2.16
CA GLU A 70 10.35 -2.46 -3.26
C GLU A 70 10.21 -1.72 -4.61
N TYR A 71 9.14 -0.94 -4.77
CA TYR A 71 8.90 -0.14 -5.97
C TYR A 71 8.11 1.14 -5.67
N LYS A 72 8.46 2.24 -6.34
CA LYS A 72 7.72 3.51 -6.22
C LYS A 72 6.83 3.69 -7.44
N LEU A 73 5.51 3.58 -7.25
CA LEU A 73 4.52 3.83 -8.29
C LEU A 73 4.53 5.31 -8.71
N ALA A 74 4.25 5.57 -10.00
CA ALA A 74 4.06 6.94 -10.47
C ALA A 74 2.74 7.49 -9.92
N LYS A 75 2.63 8.82 -9.80
CA LYS A 75 1.39 9.51 -9.35
C LYS A 75 0.37 9.71 -10.47
N THR A 76 0.48 8.94 -11.55
CA THR A 76 -0.38 9.01 -12.73
C THR A 76 -1.54 8.02 -12.61
N PRO A 77 -2.56 8.09 -13.48
CA PRO A 77 -3.69 7.17 -13.43
C PRO A 77 -3.25 5.70 -13.44
N LEU A 78 -3.62 4.96 -12.39
CA LEU A 78 -3.22 3.58 -12.16
C LEU A 78 -4.42 2.64 -12.27
N LEU A 79 -4.31 1.63 -13.16
CA LEU A 79 -5.24 0.51 -13.22
C LEU A 79 -4.76 -0.64 -12.34
N ILE A 80 -5.61 -1.12 -11.43
CA ILE A 80 -5.40 -2.41 -10.76
C ILE A 80 -6.12 -3.47 -11.58
N LEU A 81 -5.36 -4.30 -12.30
CA LEU A 81 -5.88 -5.35 -13.16
C LEU A 81 -5.70 -6.72 -12.50
N ILE A 82 -6.81 -7.28 -12.02
CA ILE A 82 -6.85 -8.63 -11.43
C ILE A 82 -7.19 -9.62 -12.54
N ASP A 83 -6.23 -10.46 -12.92
CA ASP A 83 -6.36 -11.43 -14.01
C ASP A 83 -6.61 -12.84 -13.46
N ASP A 84 -7.88 -13.26 -13.52
CA ASP A 84 -8.34 -14.60 -13.12
C ASP A 84 -8.80 -15.42 -14.34
N ARG A 85 -7.85 -15.74 -15.23
CA ARG A 85 -8.15 -16.42 -16.52
C ARG A 85 -8.83 -17.77 -16.37
N ASN A 86 -8.54 -18.48 -15.28
CA ASN A 86 -9.04 -19.83 -15.04
C ASN A 86 -10.25 -19.83 -14.11
N SER A 87 -10.82 -18.66 -13.79
CA SER A 87 -11.91 -18.50 -12.83
C SER A 87 -11.63 -19.23 -11.51
N MET A 88 -10.39 -19.13 -11.02
CA MET A 88 -9.96 -19.79 -9.78
C MET A 88 -10.66 -19.18 -8.57
N ILE A 89 -11.00 -17.89 -8.62
CA ILE A 89 -11.70 -17.22 -7.54
C ILE A 89 -13.18 -17.58 -7.62
N THR A 90 -13.60 -18.50 -6.75
CA THR A 90 -15.00 -18.94 -6.64
C THR A 90 -15.93 -17.88 -6.07
N GLU A 91 -15.38 -16.92 -5.33
CA GLU A 91 -16.13 -15.89 -4.60
C GLU A 91 -15.84 -14.49 -5.18
N PRO A 92 -16.74 -13.91 -6.01
CA PRO A 92 -16.50 -12.62 -6.66
C PRO A 92 -16.28 -11.46 -5.69
N LYS A 93 -16.80 -11.59 -4.46
CA LYS A 93 -16.59 -10.60 -3.40
C LYS A 93 -15.09 -10.44 -3.08
N THR A 94 -14.32 -11.52 -3.11
CA THR A 94 -12.86 -11.50 -2.88
C THR A 94 -12.13 -10.53 -3.80
N VAL A 95 -12.49 -10.51 -5.09
CA VAL A 95 -11.87 -9.60 -6.08
C VAL A 95 -12.16 -8.14 -5.73
N ARG A 96 -13.39 -7.84 -5.31
CA ARG A 96 -13.80 -6.49 -4.89
C ARG A 96 -13.03 -6.06 -3.64
N GLU A 97 -12.95 -6.92 -2.63
CA GLU A 97 -12.27 -6.63 -1.36
C GLU A 97 -10.77 -6.44 -1.56
N LEU A 98 -10.14 -7.25 -2.42
CA LEU A 98 -8.75 -7.08 -2.83
C LEU A 98 -8.53 -5.70 -3.48
N HIS A 99 -9.34 -5.32 -4.46
CA HIS A 99 -9.22 -4.03 -5.12
C HIS A 99 -9.45 -2.87 -4.14
N GLN A 100 -10.51 -2.93 -3.33
CA GLN A 100 -10.85 -1.89 -2.37
C GLN A 100 -9.73 -1.70 -1.34
N THR A 101 -9.24 -2.80 -0.75
CA THR A 101 -8.14 -2.77 0.23
C THR A 101 -6.88 -2.14 -0.38
N LEU A 102 -6.53 -2.49 -1.63
CA LEU A 102 -5.39 -1.88 -2.31
C LEU A 102 -5.58 -0.38 -2.52
N SER A 103 -6.74 0.04 -3.02
CA SER A 103 -7.05 1.47 -3.23
C SER A 103 -7.00 2.27 -1.93
N GLU A 104 -7.56 1.74 -0.85
CA GLU A 104 -7.56 2.38 0.47
C GLU A 104 -6.13 2.49 1.03
N ASN A 105 -5.33 1.44 0.93
CA ASN A 105 -3.93 1.48 1.36
C ASN A 105 -3.11 2.46 0.52
N PHE A 106 -3.32 2.50 -0.80
CA PHE A 106 -2.61 3.44 -1.68
C PHE A 106 -2.96 4.90 -1.39
N LEU A 107 -4.21 5.17 -1.01
CA LEU A 107 -4.63 6.49 -0.57
C LEU A 107 -4.04 6.83 0.81
N HIS A 108 -4.13 5.90 1.77
CA HIS A 108 -3.69 6.09 3.15
C HIS A 108 -2.18 6.37 3.26
N PHE A 109 -1.36 5.59 2.56
CA PHE A 109 0.10 5.71 2.59
C PHE A 109 0.66 6.69 1.54
N ASP A 110 -0.22 7.47 0.88
CA ASP A 110 0.14 8.33 -0.26
C ASP A 110 1.06 7.62 -1.26
N VAL A 111 0.63 6.45 -1.72
CA VAL A 111 1.30 5.70 -2.81
C VAL A 111 0.80 6.23 -4.15
N ASN A 112 -0.52 6.18 -4.37
CA ASN A 112 -1.15 6.74 -5.57
C ASN A 112 -2.62 7.09 -5.26
N LYS A 113 -3.04 8.32 -5.58
CA LYS A 113 -4.41 8.81 -5.35
C LYS A 113 -5.32 8.68 -6.58
N ASN A 114 -4.74 8.42 -7.74
CA ASN A 114 -5.39 8.36 -9.05
C ASN A 114 -5.64 6.91 -9.47
N VAL A 115 -6.17 6.09 -8.56
CA VAL A 115 -6.53 4.70 -8.87
C VAL A 115 -7.86 4.68 -9.60
N ILE A 116 -7.92 3.99 -10.74
CA ILE A 116 -9.15 3.85 -11.52
C ILE A 116 -10.20 3.07 -10.70
N PRO A 117 -11.45 3.55 -10.60
CA PRO A 117 -12.49 2.85 -9.84
C PRO A 117 -12.78 1.44 -10.39
N PHE A 118 -13.02 0.50 -9.48
CA PHE A 118 -13.30 -0.90 -9.83
C PHE A 118 -14.48 -1.06 -10.81
N GLN A 119 -15.50 -0.21 -10.69
CA GLN A 119 -16.70 -0.25 -11.53
C GLN A 119 -16.40 0.04 -13.01
N GLU A 120 -15.40 0.88 -13.30
CA GLU A 120 -15.00 1.18 -14.67
C GLU A 120 -14.33 -0.03 -15.33
N TYR A 121 -13.47 -0.70 -14.57
CA TYR A 121 -12.89 -1.98 -14.96
C TYR A 121 -13.97 -3.05 -15.19
N GLN A 122 -14.91 -3.21 -14.26
CA GLN A 122 -16.03 -4.16 -14.39
C GLN A 122 -16.92 -3.85 -15.60
N ARG A 123 -17.10 -2.57 -15.95
CA ARG A 123 -17.83 -2.16 -17.14
C ARG A 123 -17.12 -2.61 -18.40
N LEU A 124 -15.79 -2.44 -18.46
CA LEU A 124 -14.98 -2.87 -19.61
C LEU A 124 -14.94 -4.40 -19.76
N GLN A 125 -14.95 -5.16 -18.66
CA GLN A 125 -15.03 -6.63 -18.72
C GLN A 125 -16.28 -7.16 -19.43
N ARG A 126 -17.36 -6.37 -19.53
CA ARG A 126 -18.59 -6.74 -20.25
C ARG A 126 -18.46 -6.58 -21.76
N ASP A 127 -17.40 -5.97 -22.27
CA ASP A 127 -17.13 -5.86 -23.70
C ASP A 127 -16.78 -7.25 -24.28
N PRO A 128 -17.46 -7.72 -25.35
CA PRO A 128 -17.15 -8.99 -26.00
C PRO A 128 -15.70 -9.12 -26.48
N ASN A 129 -15.02 -8.00 -26.73
CA ASN A 129 -13.63 -7.97 -27.16
C ASN A 129 -12.62 -7.90 -26.00
N PHE A 130 -13.07 -7.81 -24.74
CA PHE A 130 -12.19 -7.69 -23.57
C PHE A 130 -11.10 -8.77 -23.55
N TYR A 131 -11.48 -10.04 -23.75
CA TYR A 131 -10.54 -11.16 -23.76
C TYR A 131 -9.55 -11.18 -24.93
N LYS A 132 -9.78 -10.34 -25.96
CA LYS A 132 -8.85 -10.16 -27.10
C LYS A 132 -7.88 -9.00 -26.87
N MET A 133 -8.13 -8.15 -25.87
CA MET A 133 -7.29 -7.02 -25.55
C MET A 133 -6.04 -7.48 -24.80
N THR A 134 -4.89 -6.92 -25.17
CA THR A 134 -3.67 -7.01 -24.37
C THR A 134 -3.81 -6.18 -23.09
N ILE A 135 -3.03 -6.50 -22.04
CA ILE A 135 -3.03 -5.74 -20.78
C ILE A 135 -2.82 -4.24 -21.01
N ARG A 136 -1.93 -3.90 -21.96
CA ARG A 136 -1.70 -2.52 -22.37
C ARG A 136 -2.96 -1.87 -22.97
N GLN A 137 -3.63 -2.56 -23.90
CA GLN A 137 -4.86 -2.03 -24.51
C GLN A 137 -5.96 -1.83 -23.48
N ILE A 138 -6.07 -2.70 -22.47
CA ILE A 138 -7.02 -2.53 -21.36
C ILE A 138 -6.67 -1.25 -20.57
N GLY A 139 -5.40 -1.03 -20.25
CA GLY A 139 -4.92 0.19 -19.60
C GLY A 139 -5.18 1.44 -20.44
N GLU A 140 -4.81 1.44 -21.72
CA GLU A 140 -5.06 2.55 -22.67
C GLU A 140 -6.55 2.88 -22.75
N GLN A 141 -7.43 1.87 -22.85
CA GLN A 141 -8.88 2.04 -22.96
C GLN A 141 -9.50 2.68 -21.72
N LEU A 142 -8.93 2.44 -20.53
CA LEU A 142 -9.38 3.04 -19.27
C LEU A 142 -8.64 4.34 -18.92
N GLY A 143 -7.71 4.81 -19.78
CA GLY A 143 -6.91 6.01 -19.52
C GLY A 143 -5.85 5.83 -18.42
N ALA A 144 -5.42 4.59 -18.17
CA ALA A 144 -4.34 4.29 -17.25
C ALA A 144 -2.97 4.52 -17.93
N GLU A 145 -2.04 5.14 -17.21
CA GLU A 145 -0.64 5.25 -17.64
C GLU A 145 0.21 4.09 -17.08
N GLN A 146 -0.20 3.56 -15.93
CA GLN A 146 0.39 2.36 -15.31
C GLN A 146 -0.68 1.30 -15.04
N VAL A 147 -0.28 0.03 -15.14
CA VAL A 147 -1.12 -1.11 -14.77
C VAL A 147 -0.42 -1.94 -13.70
N LEU A 148 -1.02 -2.03 -12.52
CA LEU A 148 -0.70 -3.02 -11.51
C LEU A 148 -1.42 -4.32 -11.87
N TYR A 149 -0.69 -5.22 -12.52
CA TYR A 149 -1.19 -6.53 -12.94
C TYR A 149 -1.04 -7.54 -11.79
N ILE A 150 -2.14 -8.22 -11.45
CA ILE A 150 -2.21 -9.24 -10.41
C ILE A 150 -2.78 -10.52 -11.04
N GLY A 151 -1.91 -11.44 -11.42
CA GLY A 151 -2.31 -12.75 -11.97
C GLY A 151 -2.58 -13.75 -10.85
N VAL A 152 -3.74 -14.41 -10.86
CA VAL A 152 -4.11 -15.43 -9.87
C VAL A 152 -3.40 -16.76 -10.22
N GLU A 153 -2.64 -17.31 -9.26
CA GLU A 153 -1.96 -18.61 -9.43
C GLU A 153 -2.68 -19.75 -8.72
N ARG A 154 -3.19 -19.50 -7.50
CA ARG A 154 -3.90 -20.49 -6.68
C ARG A 154 -4.94 -19.79 -5.82
N PHE A 155 -6.14 -20.36 -5.78
CA PHE A 155 -7.17 -19.96 -4.83
C PHE A 155 -7.86 -21.22 -4.31
N THR A 156 -7.80 -21.47 -3.00
CA THR A 156 -8.55 -22.54 -2.33
C THR A 156 -9.12 -22.03 -1.02
N LEU A 157 -10.31 -22.50 -0.67
CA LEU A 157 -10.99 -22.21 0.60
C LEU A 157 -11.00 -23.43 1.54
N HIS A 158 -10.60 -24.60 1.03
CA HIS A 158 -10.64 -25.87 1.76
C HIS A 158 -9.22 -26.27 2.18
N GLY A 159 -9.10 -26.81 3.40
CA GLY A 159 -7.87 -27.42 3.87
C GLY A 159 -7.51 -28.68 3.08
N GLU A 160 -6.25 -29.10 3.20
CA GLU A 160 -5.79 -30.36 2.62
C GLU A 160 -6.27 -31.54 3.50
N GLY A 161 -6.99 -32.50 2.91
CA GLY A 161 -7.49 -33.72 3.56
C GLY A 161 -9.01 -33.75 3.81
N ASP A 162 -9.49 -34.84 4.43
CA ASP A 162 -10.91 -35.06 4.73
C ASP A 162 -11.40 -34.32 6.01
N ALA A 163 -10.56 -33.48 6.61
CA ALA A 163 -10.94 -32.74 7.80
C ALA A 163 -11.91 -31.60 7.45
N PRO A 164 -13.04 -31.45 8.17
CA PRO A 164 -14.03 -30.40 7.92
C PRO A 164 -13.54 -29.04 8.44
N ILE A 165 -12.47 -28.52 7.85
CA ILE A 165 -11.87 -27.22 8.18
C ILE A 165 -11.77 -26.32 6.94
N TYR A 166 -12.15 -25.06 7.12
CA TYR A 166 -11.85 -24.00 6.18
C TYR A 166 -10.42 -23.50 6.42
N LYS A 167 -9.59 -23.58 5.38
CA LYS A 167 -8.25 -22.99 5.35
C LYS A 167 -8.05 -22.39 3.98
N GLY A 168 -8.06 -21.06 3.93
CA GLY A 168 -7.88 -20.29 2.72
C GLY A 168 -6.41 -20.24 2.30
N ILE A 169 -6.13 -20.40 1.01
CA ILE A 169 -4.85 -20.05 0.39
C ILE A 169 -5.15 -19.21 -0.84
N PHE A 170 -4.52 -18.04 -0.93
CA PHE A 170 -4.57 -17.17 -2.09
C PHE A 170 -3.14 -16.84 -2.53
N ALA A 171 -2.73 -17.32 -3.69
CA ALA A 171 -1.44 -17.03 -4.29
C ALA A 171 -1.61 -16.24 -5.60
N THR A 172 -0.85 -15.16 -5.73
CA THR A 172 -0.87 -14.27 -6.88
C THR A 172 0.54 -13.92 -7.36
N ARG A 173 0.60 -13.33 -8.54
CA ARG A 173 1.81 -12.86 -9.21
C ARG A 173 1.62 -11.42 -9.62
N VAL A 174 2.45 -10.54 -9.06
CA VAL A 174 2.34 -9.10 -9.20
C VAL A 174 3.37 -8.56 -10.18
N LYS A 175 2.93 -7.66 -11.06
CA LYS A 175 3.78 -6.91 -12.00
C LYS A 175 3.26 -5.48 -12.12
N VAL A 176 4.15 -4.53 -12.36
CA VAL A 176 3.81 -3.16 -12.76
C VAL A 176 4.22 -2.97 -14.21
N LEU A 177 3.29 -2.54 -15.04
CA LEU A 177 3.46 -2.36 -16.47
C LEU A 177 3.17 -0.90 -16.85
N SER A 178 3.91 -0.39 -17.84
CA SER A 178 3.62 0.89 -18.50
C SER A 178 2.63 0.67 -19.63
N THR A 179 1.70 1.61 -19.82
CA THR A 179 0.83 1.61 -21.02
C THR A 179 1.45 2.36 -22.20
N GLU A 180 2.55 3.09 -21.98
CA GLU A 180 3.20 3.86 -23.03
C GLU A 180 3.76 2.98 -24.16
N ARG A 181 3.69 3.49 -25.40
CA ARG A 181 4.11 2.73 -26.59
C ARG A 181 5.62 2.71 -26.83
N LYS A 182 6.39 3.61 -26.23
CA LYS A 182 7.77 3.92 -26.62
C LYS A 182 8.85 3.42 -25.64
N GLY A 183 8.48 2.68 -24.59
CA GLY A 183 9.41 2.30 -23.52
C GLY A 183 9.31 0.83 -23.09
N GLU A 184 10.00 0.51 -22.00
CA GLU A 184 9.89 -0.78 -21.32
C GLU A 184 8.46 -0.99 -20.82
N VAL A 185 7.79 -1.98 -21.41
CA VAL A 185 6.40 -2.32 -21.05
C VAL A 185 6.32 -2.82 -19.60
N ARG A 186 7.39 -3.41 -19.07
CA ARG A 186 7.49 -3.85 -17.68
C ARG A 186 8.34 -2.88 -16.90
N LEU A 187 7.78 -2.36 -15.81
CA LEU A 187 8.48 -1.45 -14.91
C LEU A 187 8.96 -2.15 -13.64
N TRP A 188 8.26 -3.20 -13.20
CA TRP A 188 8.64 -3.97 -12.02
C TRP A 188 7.92 -5.34 -11.98
N PRO A 189 8.53 -6.37 -11.38
CA PRO A 189 9.96 -6.49 -11.08
C PRO A 189 10.78 -6.75 -12.36
N ASP A 190 12.12 -6.75 -12.26
CA ASP A 190 13.01 -7.03 -13.40
C ASP A 190 12.82 -8.44 -13.97
N ASN A 191 12.39 -9.38 -13.12
CA ASN A 191 12.15 -10.76 -13.53
C ASN A 191 10.89 -10.89 -14.41
N GLU A 192 10.91 -11.85 -15.32
CA GLU A 192 9.77 -12.07 -16.21
C GLU A 192 8.57 -12.69 -15.51
N SER A 193 8.85 -13.51 -14.50
CA SER A 193 7.85 -14.22 -13.72
C SER A 193 7.01 -13.29 -12.85
N GLY A 194 7.40 -12.05 -12.57
CA GLY A 194 6.73 -11.22 -11.56
C GLY A 194 7.09 -11.61 -10.12
N LYS A 195 6.57 -10.85 -9.16
CA LYS A 195 6.74 -11.12 -7.73
C LYS A 195 5.59 -12.00 -7.24
N ARG A 196 5.91 -13.19 -6.73
CA ARG A 196 4.92 -14.09 -6.15
C ARG A 196 4.54 -13.64 -4.75
N VAL A 197 3.25 -13.64 -4.43
CA VAL A 197 2.69 -13.33 -3.10
C VAL A 197 1.73 -14.44 -2.74
N GLU A 198 1.78 -14.89 -1.49
CA GLU A 198 0.85 -15.90 -0.99
C GLU A 198 0.38 -15.49 0.41
N VAL A 199 -0.92 -15.59 0.64
CA VAL A 199 -1.53 -15.40 1.95
C VAL A 199 -2.37 -16.61 2.32
N THR A 200 -2.47 -16.85 3.62
CA THR A 200 -3.29 -17.93 4.18
C THR A 200 -4.19 -17.41 5.30
N THR A 201 -5.29 -18.11 5.54
CA THR A 201 -6.10 -17.89 6.74
C THR A 201 -5.78 -18.94 7.79
N ASP A 202 -6.06 -18.61 9.04
CA ASP A 202 -6.04 -19.61 10.10
C ASP A 202 -7.12 -20.68 9.85
N PRO A 203 -6.87 -21.94 10.22
CA PRO A 203 -7.87 -22.99 10.11
C PRO A 203 -9.10 -22.67 10.96
N LYS A 204 -10.28 -22.71 10.35
CA LYS A 204 -11.58 -22.51 11.03
C LYS A 204 -12.44 -23.75 10.83
N PRO A 205 -13.14 -24.25 11.87
CA PRO A 205 -13.97 -25.43 11.73
C PRO A 205 -15.22 -25.13 10.86
N MET A 206 -15.62 -26.08 10.02
CA MET A 206 -16.74 -25.91 9.07
C MET A 206 -18.13 -25.95 9.73
N ASP A 207 -18.23 -26.53 10.93
CA ASP A 207 -19.46 -26.59 11.71
C ASP A 207 -19.74 -25.32 12.51
N GLY A 208 -18.83 -24.34 12.49
CA GLY A 208 -18.99 -23.05 13.14
C GLY A 208 -19.79 -22.02 12.33
N ASP A 209 -19.91 -20.81 12.88
CA ASP A 209 -20.60 -19.67 12.24
C ASP A 209 -19.86 -19.07 11.02
N VAL A 210 -18.75 -19.69 10.60
CA VAL A 210 -17.87 -19.16 9.56
C VAL A 210 -18.27 -19.73 8.20
N THR A 211 -18.60 -18.84 7.27
CA THR A 211 -18.94 -19.21 5.88
C THR A 211 -17.72 -19.16 4.97
N PRO A 212 -17.70 -19.93 3.86
CA PRO A 212 -16.66 -19.83 2.83
C PRO A 212 -16.45 -18.39 2.32
N GLY A 213 -17.54 -17.63 2.16
CA GLY A 213 -17.48 -16.24 1.71
C GLY A 213 -16.79 -15.29 2.70
N GLN A 214 -16.84 -15.57 4.01
CA GLN A 214 -16.09 -14.80 5.02
C GLN A 214 -14.59 -15.11 4.95
N VAL A 215 -14.22 -16.38 4.78
CA VAL A 215 -12.82 -16.79 4.58
C VAL A 215 -12.26 -16.18 3.29
N ALA A 216 -13.06 -16.17 2.23
CA ALA A 216 -12.71 -15.56 0.95
C ALA A 216 -12.54 -14.03 1.05
N THR A 217 -13.44 -13.36 1.79
CA THR A 217 -13.31 -11.93 2.11
C THR A 217 -12.02 -11.65 2.88
N GLU A 218 -11.71 -12.43 3.90
CA GLU A 218 -10.47 -12.33 4.69
C GLU A 218 -9.22 -12.49 3.80
N LEU A 219 -9.22 -13.46 2.89
CA LEU A 219 -8.13 -13.65 1.91
C LEU A 219 -7.95 -12.44 1.01
N GLY A 220 -9.04 -11.86 0.50
CA GLY A 220 -9.00 -10.66 -0.35
C GLY A 220 -8.35 -9.48 0.37
N ILE A 221 -8.73 -9.24 1.62
CA ILE A 221 -8.16 -8.20 2.48
C ILE A 221 -6.67 -8.46 2.75
N LYS A 222 -6.32 -9.65 3.23
CA LYS A 222 -4.92 -10.03 3.51
C LYS A 222 -4.03 -9.89 2.27
N MET A 223 -4.49 -10.38 1.12
CA MET A 223 -3.74 -10.27 -0.14
C MET A 223 -3.56 -8.80 -0.55
N GLY A 224 -4.60 -7.97 -0.41
CA GLY A 224 -4.50 -6.54 -0.71
C GLY A 224 -3.48 -5.82 0.17
N GLN A 225 -3.44 -6.14 1.46
CA GLN A 225 -2.46 -5.62 2.41
C GLN A 225 -1.03 -6.05 2.05
N GLU A 226 -0.81 -7.34 1.78
CA GLU A 226 0.53 -7.85 1.41
C GLU A 226 1.05 -7.29 0.08
N ILE A 227 0.18 -7.09 -0.91
CA ILE A 227 0.60 -6.46 -2.17
C ILE A 227 0.90 -4.97 -1.94
N ALA A 228 0.07 -4.26 -1.15
CA ALA A 228 0.26 -2.83 -0.91
C ALA A 228 1.62 -2.52 -0.28
N ARG A 229 2.08 -3.43 0.60
CA ARG A 229 3.38 -3.40 1.29
C ARG A 229 4.59 -3.30 0.37
N PHE A 230 4.48 -3.63 -0.92
CA PHE A 230 5.60 -3.42 -1.86
C PHE A 230 5.81 -1.95 -2.23
N PHE A 231 4.82 -1.09 -2.00
CA PHE A 231 4.78 0.25 -2.59
C PHE A 231 4.88 1.40 -1.59
N TYR A 232 4.97 1.12 -0.28
CA TYR A 232 5.23 2.13 0.75
C TYR A 232 6.26 1.63 1.78
N GLY A 233 6.96 2.57 2.41
CA GLY A 233 7.90 2.26 3.49
C GLY A 233 7.17 2.02 4.80
N ARG A 234 7.60 1.01 5.56
CA ARG A 234 6.97 0.62 6.83
C ARG A 234 7.99 0.23 7.88
N ARG A 235 7.58 0.23 9.15
CA ARG A 235 8.33 -0.43 10.22
C ARG A 235 7.80 -1.84 10.39
N GLU A 236 8.70 -2.81 10.46
CA GLU A 236 8.37 -4.19 10.80
C GLU A 236 8.91 -4.49 12.20
N PHE A 237 8.02 -4.99 13.05
CA PHE A 237 8.39 -5.48 14.37
C PHE A 237 8.71 -6.97 14.20
N SER A 238 9.89 -7.39 14.63
CA SER A 238 10.21 -8.81 14.73
C SER A 238 9.29 -9.44 15.78
N GLU A 239 8.42 -10.35 15.33
CA GLU A 239 7.61 -11.21 16.22
C GLU A 239 8.46 -12.25 16.95
#